data_AF-A0A4P5XD53-F1
#
_entry.id   AF-A0A4P5XD53-F1
#
_cell.length_a   1.000
_cell.length_b   1.000
_cell.length_c   1.000
_cell.angle_alpha   90.00
_cell.angle_beta   90.00
_cell.angle_gamma   90.00
#
_symmetry.space_group_name_H-M   'P 1'
#
loop_
_entity.id
_entity.type
_entity.pdbx_description
1 polymer ?
#
loop_
_entity_poly.entity_id
_entity_poly.type
_entity_poly.pdbx_seq_one_letter_code
_entity_poly.pdbx_strand_id
1 'polypeptide(L)'
;MLGLVIASGSAFAGSNPWADGVVNYTQGSNASGDYLNPLSVLGSPERVTGEDSPFGSFPGSVTPFAGAYGFDEFVSIGAGGSLTVRFDEPVVNDPLNPFGVDLLVFGNSFFTTSDFVTPRTTGISSDGGIVEVSADGVLWFVAASGADGLFPTLGYLDETSAFGGPAGSVQSDFTKPVNPNFAWQNKTLSELIAGYDGSGGGLGVDIGALGLSQISFVRVSVPSGSSVDVEIDALSDVTAVPGPGGAAALLAGAAMLLLRRR
;
A
#
# COMPACT_ATOMS: atom_id res chain seq x y z
N MET A 1 -39.74 -7.80 28.16
CA MET A 1 -38.58 -6.92 28.40
C MET A 1 -37.46 -7.46 27.52
N LEU A 2 -37.41 -7.04 26.24
CA LEU A 2 -36.44 -7.52 25.27
C LEU A 2 -35.26 -6.54 25.28
N GLY A 3 -34.10 -6.98 25.76
CA GLY A 3 -32.88 -6.19 25.76
C GLY A 3 -32.25 -6.20 24.36
N LEU A 4 -32.23 -5.05 23.70
CA LEU A 4 -31.44 -4.83 22.49
C LEU A 4 -29.97 -4.64 22.92
N VAL A 5 -29.13 -5.64 22.66
CA VAL A 5 -27.68 -5.51 22.78
C VAL A 5 -27.20 -4.83 21.50
N ILE A 6 -26.84 -3.56 21.58
CA ILE A 6 -26.13 -2.86 20.50
C ILE A 6 -24.65 -3.19 20.69
N ALA A 7 -24.13 -4.12 19.90
CA ALA A 7 -22.69 -4.31 19.77
C ALA A 7 -22.14 -3.14 18.94
N SER A 8 -21.55 -2.16 19.61
CA SER A 8 -20.73 -1.15 18.98
C SER A 8 -19.39 -1.79 18.60
N GLY A 9 -19.29 -2.26 17.35
CA GLY A 9 -18.01 -2.59 16.73
C GLY A 9 -17.17 -1.32 16.67
N SER A 10 -16.10 -1.28 17.44
CA SER A 10 -15.11 -0.22 17.34
C SER A 10 -14.25 -0.57 16.12
N ALA A 11 -14.30 0.24 15.06
CA ALA A 11 -13.33 0.16 13.98
C ALA A 11 -11.99 0.61 14.57
N PHE A 12 -11.14 -0.36 14.90
CA PHE A 12 -9.75 -0.11 15.20
C PHE A 12 -8.98 -0.29 13.90
N ALA A 13 -8.83 0.79 13.12
CA ALA A 13 -7.56 0.95 12.44
C ALA A 13 -6.55 1.21 13.57
N GLY A 14 -5.57 0.32 13.75
CA GLY A 14 -4.50 0.55 14.72
C GLY A 14 -3.85 1.91 14.46
N SER A 15 -3.34 2.57 15.49
CA SER A 15 -2.53 3.79 15.30
C SER A 15 -1.26 3.55 14.45
N ASN A 16 -0.98 2.29 14.13
CA ASN A 16 0.05 1.83 13.23
C ASN A 16 -0.57 0.93 12.14
N PRO A 17 -0.86 1.44 10.93
CA PRO A 17 -1.40 0.62 9.86
C PRO A 17 -0.30 -0.13 9.10
N TRP A 18 0.98 0.03 9.46
CA TRP A 18 2.11 -0.51 8.71
C TRP A 18 2.55 -1.88 9.23
N ALA A 19 3.31 -2.61 8.43
CA ALA A 19 4.01 -3.79 8.93
C ALA A 19 4.98 -3.43 10.08
N ASP A 20 4.96 -4.24 11.14
CA ASP A 20 5.68 -3.97 12.39
C ASP A 20 7.03 -4.69 12.51
N GLY A 21 7.27 -5.70 11.67
CA GLY A 21 8.54 -6.41 11.73
C GLY A 21 8.80 -7.34 10.56
N VAL A 22 10.09 -7.52 10.30
CA VAL A 22 10.60 -8.53 9.38
C VAL A 22 10.76 -9.85 10.13
N VAL A 23 10.05 -10.88 9.68
CA VAL A 23 10.16 -12.24 10.21
C VAL A 23 11.33 -12.98 9.57
N ASN A 24 11.46 -12.86 8.24
CA ASN A 24 12.54 -13.47 7.48
C ASN A 24 12.80 -12.70 6.19
N TYR A 25 14.06 -12.67 5.77
CA TYR A 25 14.46 -12.19 4.46
C TYR A 25 15.46 -13.17 3.85
N THR A 26 15.13 -13.68 2.68
CA THR A 26 15.98 -14.47 1.82
C THR A 26 16.19 -13.66 0.55
N GLN A 27 17.40 -13.14 0.36
CA GLN A 27 17.72 -12.26 -0.76
C GLN A 27 17.36 -12.85 -2.13
N GLY A 28 17.63 -14.13 -2.38
CA GLY A 28 17.54 -14.72 -3.72
C GLY A 28 18.72 -14.32 -4.62
N SER A 29 18.79 -14.87 -5.83
CA SER A 29 19.82 -14.53 -6.81
C SER A 29 19.33 -13.40 -7.70
N ASN A 30 20.16 -12.38 -7.99
CA ASN A 30 19.88 -11.18 -8.80
C ASN A 30 19.26 -9.97 -8.09
N ALA A 31 18.98 -10.05 -6.79
CA ALA A 31 18.57 -8.88 -6.02
C ALA A 31 19.62 -7.77 -6.14
N SER A 32 19.18 -6.52 -6.33
CA SER A 32 20.06 -5.35 -6.34
C SER A 32 20.87 -5.25 -5.03
N GLY A 33 22.19 -5.18 -5.17
CA GLY A 33 23.11 -5.17 -4.03
C GLY A 33 23.00 -3.93 -3.14
N ASP A 34 22.43 -2.86 -3.67
CA ASP A 34 22.26 -1.58 -2.97
C ASP A 34 21.00 -1.56 -2.07
N TYR A 35 20.05 -2.48 -2.28
CA TYR A 35 18.73 -2.48 -1.62
C TYR A 35 18.48 -3.78 -0.84
N LEU A 36 19.45 -4.20 -0.03
CA LEU A 36 19.41 -5.48 0.70
C LEU A 36 18.98 -5.34 2.17
N ASN A 37 18.60 -4.14 2.62
CA ASN A 37 18.13 -3.93 3.98
C ASN A 37 16.63 -4.24 4.06
N PRO A 38 16.21 -5.38 4.66
CA PRO A 38 14.79 -5.69 4.74
C PRO A 38 14.02 -4.79 5.70
N LEU A 39 14.71 -4.02 6.57
CA LEU A 39 14.04 -3.10 7.49
C LEU A 39 13.48 -1.85 6.79
N SER A 40 13.91 -1.57 5.55
CA SER A 40 13.35 -0.50 4.72
C SER A 40 11.85 -0.69 4.47
N VAL A 41 11.34 -1.92 4.60
CA VAL A 41 9.91 -2.23 4.39
C VAL A 41 8.98 -1.80 5.52
N LEU A 42 9.53 -1.34 6.64
CA LEU A 42 8.77 -1.06 7.86
C LEU A 42 8.41 0.42 7.95
N GLY A 43 7.14 0.69 8.25
CA GLY A 43 6.62 2.05 8.37
C GLY A 43 5.83 2.50 7.14
N SER A 44 5.71 3.82 6.99
CA SER A 44 4.96 4.42 5.89
C SER A 44 5.69 4.18 4.56
N PRO A 45 4.95 3.99 3.45
CA PRO A 45 5.52 4.10 2.10
C PRO A 45 6.23 5.42 1.88
N GLU A 46 7.17 5.42 0.93
CA GLU A 46 8.02 6.56 0.65
C GLU A 46 7.24 7.71 -0.03
N ARG A 47 7.52 8.94 0.40
CA ARG A 47 6.95 10.17 -0.19
C ARG A 47 8.00 11.02 -0.87
N VAL A 48 9.24 10.99 -0.40
CA VAL A 48 10.35 11.77 -0.93
C VAL A 48 11.52 10.82 -1.12
N THR A 49 12.14 10.88 -2.29
CA THR A 49 13.14 9.93 -2.70
C THR A 49 14.41 10.61 -3.18
N GLY A 50 15.54 9.92 -3.06
CA GLY A 50 16.80 10.31 -3.68
C GLY A 50 17.61 11.31 -2.86
N GLU A 51 17.31 11.46 -1.57
CA GLU A 51 18.13 12.18 -0.60
C GLU A 51 19.55 11.60 -0.56
N ASP A 52 19.65 10.27 -0.62
CA ASP A 52 20.88 9.49 -0.74
C ASP A 52 20.65 8.29 -1.68
N SER A 53 21.35 8.24 -2.82
CA SER A 53 21.10 7.25 -3.87
C SER A 53 22.36 6.84 -4.64
N PRO A 54 22.32 5.73 -5.39
CA PRO A 54 23.43 5.30 -6.27
C PRO A 54 23.81 6.33 -7.33
N PHE A 55 22.94 7.29 -7.62
CA PHE A 55 23.12 8.30 -8.66
C PHE A 55 23.61 9.65 -8.10
N GLY A 56 23.63 9.81 -6.78
CA GLY A 56 23.86 11.09 -6.08
C GLY A 56 22.60 11.60 -5.38
N SER A 57 22.68 12.79 -4.76
CA SER A 57 21.56 13.39 -4.04
C SER A 57 20.70 14.24 -4.98
N PHE A 58 19.50 13.77 -5.28
CA PHE A 58 18.51 14.40 -6.16
C PHE A 58 17.09 14.33 -5.55
N PRO A 59 16.87 14.88 -4.34
CA PRO A 59 15.62 14.71 -3.61
C PRO A 59 14.40 15.18 -4.43
N GLY A 60 13.38 14.34 -4.48
CA GLY A 60 12.12 14.64 -5.18
C GLY A 60 10.96 13.80 -4.64
N SER A 61 9.74 14.26 -4.82
CA SER A 61 8.55 13.48 -4.48
C SER A 61 8.43 12.19 -5.29
N VAL A 62 7.94 11.13 -4.63
CA VAL A 62 7.51 9.88 -5.28
C VAL A 62 6.17 10.12 -5.99
N THR A 63 6.09 9.71 -7.25
CA THR A 63 4.89 9.90 -8.09
C THR A 63 4.53 8.62 -8.84
N PRO A 64 3.32 8.54 -9.41
CA PRO A 64 2.96 7.39 -10.22
C PRO A 64 3.77 7.20 -11.50
N PHE A 65 4.62 8.16 -11.91
CA PHE A 65 5.53 8.03 -13.05
C PHE A 65 7.01 7.88 -12.64
N ALA A 66 7.33 8.05 -11.35
CA ALA A 66 8.67 7.98 -10.81
C ALA A 66 8.64 7.39 -9.39
N GLY A 67 9.02 6.13 -9.28
CA GLY A 67 9.14 5.42 -8.00
C GLY A 67 10.30 5.92 -7.14
N ALA A 68 10.40 5.35 -5.94
CA ALA A 68 11.52 5.53 -5.03
C ALA A 68 12.84 4.99 -5.64
N TYR A 69 14.00 5.49 -5.22
CA TYR A 69 15.32 5.05 -5.73
C TYR A 69 16.49 5.33 -4.78
N GLY A 70 16.23 5.81 -3.56
CA GLY A 70 17.24 5.96 -2.51
C GLY A 70 17.52 4.65 -1.76
N PHE A 71 18.67 4.59 -1.11
CA PHE A 71 19.22 3.34 -0.56
C PHE A 71 18.36 2.68 0.52
N ASP A 72 17.57 3.45 1.27
CA ASP A 72 16.79 2.99 2.42
C ASP A 72 15.27 3.00 2.19
N GLU A 73 14.84 3.14 0.94
CA GLU A 73 13.43 3.38 0.60
C GLU A 73 12.67 2.11 0.16
N PHE A 74 13.39 1.01 -0.12
CA PHE A 74 12.79 -0.28 -0.42
C PHE A 74 13.80 -1.42 -0.24
N VAL A 75 13.31 -2.66 -0.30
CA VAL A 75 14.12 -3.88 -0.32
C VAL A 75 13.92 -4.64 -1.62
N SER A 76 15.02 -5.06 -2.24
CA SER A 76 15.04 -5.92 -3.43
C SER A 76 15.04 -7.40 -3.04
N ILE A 77 14.24 -8.19 -3.75
CA ILE A 77 14.10 -9.64 -3.61
C ILE A 77 14.37 -10.27 -4.97
N GLY A 78 15.45 -11.03 -5.07
CA GLY A 78 15.85 -11.70 -6.30
C GLY A 78 15.21 -13.07 -6.47
N ALA A 79 15.49 -13.71 -7.60
CA ALA A 79 14.97 -15.04 -7.95
C ALA A 79 15.25 -16.10 -6.87
N GLY A 80 14.19 -16.82 -6.48
CA GLY A 80 14.22 -17.79 -5.37
C GLY A 80 14.29 -17.15 -3.98
N GLY A 81 14.23 -15.82 -3.91
CA GLY A 81 14.17 -15.04 -2.68
C GLY A 81 12.75 -14.86 -2.15
N SER A 82 12.68 -14.36 -0.92
CA SER A 82 11.42 -13.99 -0.28
C SER A 82 11.65 -13.02 0.86
N LEU A 83 10.69 -12.13 1.10
CA LEU A 83 10.56 -11.30 2.28
C LEU A 83 9.30 -11.72 3.03
N THR A 84 9.38 -11.91 4.34
CA THR A 84 8.21 -12.15 5.20
C THR A 84 8.15 -11.07 6.27
N VAL A 85 7.03 -10.36 6.31
CA VAL A 85 6.73 -9.34 7.31
C VAL A 85 5.56 -9.78 8.19
N ARG A 86 5.44 -9.15 9.36
CA ARG A 86 4.29 -9.33 10.25
C ARG A 86 3.65 -8.00 10.60
N PHE A 87 2.36 -8.07 10.90
CA PHE A 87 1.62 -7.02 11.57
C PHE A 87 1.35 -7.44 13.02
N ASP A 88 1.53 -6.53 13.98
CA ASP A 88 1.16 -6.68 15.39
C ASP A 88 -0.38 -6.65 15.52
N GLU A 89 -1.02 -5.65 14.90
CA GLU A 89 -2.46 -5.63 14.67
C GLU A 89 -2.79 -6.40 13.39
N PRO A 90 -3.58 -7.50 13.45
CA PRO A 90 -3.94 -8.25 12.24
C PRO A 90 -4.68 -7.35 11.24
N VAL A 91 -4.34 -7.47 9.96
CA VAL A 91 -5.16 -6.92 8.86
C VAL A 91 -6.46 -7.71 8.83
N VAL A 92 -7.60 -7.01 8.86
CA VAL A 92 -8.94 -7.61 8.98
C VAL A 92 -9.70 -7.44 7.67
N ASN A 93 -10.42 -8.50 7.28
CA ASN A 93 -11.46 -8.41 6.26
C ASN A 93 -12.67 -7.66 6.83
N ASP A 94 -12.64 -6.33 6.74
CA ASP A 94 -13.71 -5.46 7.21
C ASP A 94 -14.67 -5.14 6.05
N PRO A 95 -15.98 -5.38 6.19
CA PRO A 95 -16.96 -5.02 5.15
C PRO A 95 -17.04 -3.52 4.85
N LEU A 96 -16.42 -2.66 5.66
CA LEU A 96 -16.28 -1.23 5.45
C LEU A 96 -14.98 -0.84 4.73
N ASN A 97 -14.10 -1.80 4.46
CA ASN A 97 -12.93 -1.57 3.62
C ASN A 97 -13.36 -1.24 2.19
N PRO A 98 -12.88 -0.13 1.60
CA PRO A 98 -13.28 0.27 0.26
C PRO A 98 -12.93 -0.82 -0.77
N PHE A 99 -13.90 -1.12 -1.64
CA PHE A 99 -13.77 -2.11 -2.71
C PHE A 99 -13.51 -3.56 -2.24
N GLY A 100 -13.62 -3.83 -0.93
CA GLY A 100 -13.26 -5.13 -0.34
C GLY A 100 -11.74 -5.37 -0.28
N VAL A 101 -10.93 -4.31 -0.41
CA VAL A 101 -9.46 -4.42 -0.32
C VAL A 101 -9.05 -4.25 1.13
N ASP A 102 -8.28 -5.19 1.66
CA ASP A 102 -7.91 -5.23 3.08
C ASP A 102 -6.44 -4.88 3.32
N LEU A 103 -5.56 -5.22 2.37
CA LEU A 103 -4.12 -4.99 2.43
C LEU A 103 -3.66 -4.20 1.21
N LEU A 104 -2.73 -3.27 1.42
CA LEU A 104 -1.98 -2.60 0.36
C LEU A 104 -0.52 -3.05 0.37
N VAL A 105 0.04 -3.31 -0.81
CA VAL A 105 1.46 -3.60 -1.02
C VAL A 105 2.04 -2.53 -1.94
N PHE A 106 3.03 -1.79 -1.43
CA PHE A 106 3.73 -0.75 -2.17
C PHE A 106 5.05 -1.32 -2.68
N GLY A 107 5.14 -1.47 -4.01
CA GLY A 107 6.37 -1.84 -4.72
C GLY A 107 7.04 -0.62 -5.35
N ASN A 108 8.02 -0.86 -6.21
CA ASN A 108 8.69 0.18 -6.99
C ASN A 108 8.10 0.41 -8.40
N SER A 109 6.89 -0.07 -8.67
CA SER A 109 6.26 0.09 -9.97
C SER A 109 6.00 1.56 -10.31
N PHE A 110 6.03 1.88 -11.60
CA PHE A 110 5.68 3.20 -12.11
C PHE A 110 5.06 3.11 -13.50
N PHE A 111 4.15 4.05 -13.80
CA PHE A 111 3.61 4.19 -15.13
C PHE A 111 4.67 4.73 -16.09
N THR A 112 4.72 4.13 -17.28
CA THR A 112 5.59 4.60 -18.36
C THR A 112 4.85 5.58 -19.26
N THR A 113 5.61 6.43 -19.94
CA THR A 113 5.08 7.34 -20.95
C THR A 113 5.94 7.35 -22.21
N SER A 114 5.34 7.72 -23.34
CA SER A 114 6.05 8.01 -24.59
C SER A 114 6.29 9.50 -24.83
N ASP A 115 5.76 10.38 -23.96
CA ASP A 115 5.90 11.83 -24.05
C ASP A 115 6.33 12.41 -22.70
N PHE A 116 7.54 12.97 -22.64
CA PHE A 116 8.08 13.57 -21.42
C PHE A 116 7.69 15.05 -21.24
N VAL A 117 7.06 15.68 -22.23
CA VAL A 117 6.59 17.07 -22.16
C VAL A 117 5.17 17.15 -21.62
N THR A 118 4.29 16.27 -22.10
CA THR A 118 2.93 16.10 -21.55
C THR A 118 2.65 14.64 -21.18
N PRO A 119 3.25 14.13 -20.10
CA PRO A 119 3.19 12.72 -19.73
C PRO A 119 1.77 12.19 -19.64
N ARG A 120 1.56 11.10 -20.37
CA ARG A 120 0.38 10.26 -20.29
C ARG A 120 0.78 8.81 -20.12
N THR A 121 0.06 8.09 -19.28
CA THR A 121 0.31 6.67 -19.06
C THR A 121 0.14 5.86 -20.35
N THR A 122 1.20 5.15 -20.75
CA THR A 122 1.20 4.25 -21.92
C THR A 122 1.40 2.80 -21.52
N GLY A 123 1.97 2.56 -20.34
CA GLY A 123 2.21 1.23 -19.80
C GLY A 123 2.57 1.33 -18.32
N ILE A 124 3.05 0.22 -17.78
CA ILE A 124 3.57 0.12 -16.42
C ILE A 124 4.90 -0.64 -16.46
N SER A 125 5.88 -0.16 -15.69
CA SER A 125 7.07 -0.91 -15.30
C SER A 125 6.72 -1.60 -13.98
N SER A 126 6.82 -2.92 -13.95
CA SER A 126 6.47 -3.74 -12.80
C SER A 126 7.16 -5.09 -12.93
N ASP A 127 7.82 -5.54 -11.86
CA ASP A 127 8.54 -6.82 -11.83
C ASP A 127 7.71 -7.96 -11.21
N GLY A 128 6.57 -7.63 -10.61
CA GLY A 128 5.58 -8.58 -10.14
C GLY A 128 5.92 -9.17 -8.77
N GLY A 129 6.32 -10.44 -8.73
CA GLY A 129 6.42 -11.20 -7.47
C GLY A 129 5.08 -11.75 -6.99
N ILE A 130 5.13 -12.68 -6.03
CA ILE A 130 3.96 -13.39 -5.52
C ILE A 130 3.69 -12.87 -4.11
N VAL A 131 2.47 -12.36 -3.89
CA VAL A 131 1.99 -12.03 -2.54
C VAL A 131 1.32 -13.26 -1.96
N GLU A 132 1.75 -13.63 -0.76
CA GLU A 132 1.19 -14.73 0.03
C GLU A 132 0.83 -14.19 1.41
N VAL A 133 -0.34 -14.56 1.92
CA VAL A 133 -0.84 -14.08 3.21
C VAL A 133 -1.12 -15.24 4.15
N SER A 134 -0.98 -15.00 5.45
CA SER A 134 -1.20 -16.01 6.48
C SER A 134 -1.68 -15.41 7.80
N ALA A 135 -2.57 -16.12 8.48
CA ALA A 135 -2.99 -15.78 9.84
C ALA A 135 -1.99 -16.24 10.91
N ASP A 136 -1.24 -17.32 10.66
CA ASP A 136 -0.41 -18.01 11.65
C ASP A 136 1.07 -18.14 11.26
N GLY A 137 1.43 -17.73 10.04
CA GLY A 137 2.79 -17.86 9.49
C GLY A 137 3.11 -19.29 9.02
N VAL A 138 2.15 -20.21 9.06
CA VAL A 138 2.33 -21.63 8.72
C VAL A 138 1.54 -21.99 7.46
N LEU A 139 0.24 -21.67 7.42
CA LEU A 139 -0.59 -21.89 6.24
C LEU A 139 -0.65 -20.63 5.39
N TRP A 140 -0.23 -20.74 4.13
CA TRP A 140 -0.09 -19.62 3.20
C TRP A 140 -1.10 -19.69 2.07
N PHE A 141 -1.68 -18.54 1.75
CA PHE A 141 -2.64 -18.36 0.65
C PHE A 141 -2.08 -17.35 -0.35
N VAL A 142 -2.08 -17.72 -1.62
CA VAL A 142 -1.56 -16.87 -2.71
C VAL A 142 -2.63 -15.86 -3.12
N ALA A 143 -2.31 -14.57 -3.09
CA ALA A 143 -3.16 -13.52 -3.62
C ALA A 143 -3.14 -13.51 -5.15
N ALA A 144 -4.19 -12.99 -5.78
CA ALA A 144 -4.34 -13.02 -7.23
C ALA A 144 -3.42 -12.04 -7.99
N SER A 145 -2.83 -11.07 -7.29
CA SER A 145 -2.06 -9.98 -7.89
C SER A 145 -0.63 -9.95 -7.34
N GLY A 146 0.30 -9.44 -8.17
CA GLY A 146 1.73 -9.41 -7.86
C GLY A 146 2.16 -8.19 -7.06
N ALA A 147 3.13 -8.39 -6.17
CA ALA A 147 3.52 -7.45 -5.11
C ALA A 147 3.96 -6.08 -5.64
N ASP A 148 4.79 -6.08 -6.67
CA ASP A 148 5.17 -4.91 -7.44
C ASP A 148 4.26 -4.78 -8.66
N GLY A 149 3.11 -4.13 -8.46
CA GLY A 149 1.94 -4.23 -9.33
C GLY A 149 1.27 -2.90 -9.66
N LEU A 150 -0.02 -2.96 -10.02
CA LEU A 150 -0.78 -1.76 -10.37
C LEU A 150 -1.01 -0.81 -9.18
N PHE A 151 -1.20 0.45 -9.56
CA PHE A 151 -1.31 1.65 -8.72
C PHE A 151 0.00 2.08 -8.04
N PRO A 152 1.02 2.47 -8.83
CA PRO A 152 2.24 3.12 -8.35
C PRO A 152 2.02 4.18 -7.27
N THR A 153 2.99 4.31 -6.36
CA THR A 153 2.93 5.22 -5.22
C THR A 153 2.74 6.67 -5.66
N LEU A 154 1.82 7.38 -4.99
CA LEU A 154 1.60 8.82 -5.11
C LEU A 154 1.87 9.45 -3.75
N GLY A 155 2.98 10.18 -3.60
CA GLY A 155 3.34 10.81 -2.32
C GLY A 155 2.45 11.99 -1.93
N TYR A 156 1.94 12.76 -2.90
CA TYR A 156 1.22 14.01 -2.64
C TYR A 156 0.07 14.25 -3.62
N LEU A 157 -1.04 14.79 -3.14
CA LEU A 157 -2.24 15.11 -3.92
C LEU A 157 -2.14 16.46 -4.65
N ASP A 158 -1.22 17.33 -4.22
CA ASP A 158 -0.89 18.59 -4.87
C ASP A 158 0.35 18.48 -5.78
N GLU A 159 0.69 17.26 -6.20
CA GLU A 159 1.79 17.01 -7.13
C GLU A 159 1.52 17.66 -8.50
N THR A 160 2.54 18.33 -9.02
CA THR A 160 2.48 19.05 -10.30
C THR A 160 3.50 18.56 -11.31
N SER A 161 4.52 17.83 -10.87
CA SER A 161 5.56 17.26 -11.72
C SER A 161 5.36 15.75 -11.84
N ALA A 162 5.25 15.26 -13.07
CA ALA A 162 5.14 13.82 -13.29
C ALA A 162 6.41 13.08 -12.81
N PHE A 163 7.60 13.65 -12.96
CA PHE A 163 8.85 12.96 -12.65
C PHE A 163 9.47 13.42 -11.33
N GLY A 164 8.63 13.77 -10.37
CA GLY A 164 9.03 14.28 -9.07
C GLY A 164 9.44 15.75 -9.10
N GLY A 165 9.39 16.37 -7.93
CA GLY A 165 9.78 17.75 -7.67
C GLY A 165 9.90 18.00 -6.17
N PRO A 166 9.94 19.26 -5.71
CA PRO A 166 9.83 19.55 -4.30
C PRO A 166 8.58 18.90 -3.71
N ALA A 167 8.71 18.32 -2.51
CA ALA A 167 7.62 17.68 -1.80
C ALA A 167 6.36 18.57 -1.74
N GLY A 168 5.20 17.95 -2.00
CA GLY A 168 3.91 18.60 -1.88
C GLY A 168 3.53 18.91 -0.43
N SER A 169 2.44 19.64 -0.27
CA SER A 169 1.89 20.01 1.05
C SER A 169 0.69 19.17 1.47
N VAL A 170 0.06 18.48 0.52
CA VAL A 170 -1.14 17.66 0.76
C VAL A 170 -0.77 16.19 0.57
N GLN A 171 -0.52 15.49 1.67
CA GLN A 171 -0.22 14.06 1.63
C GLN A 171 -1.41 13.24 1.13
N SER A 172 -1.12 12.23 0.32
CA SER A 172 -2.06 11.15 0.00
C SER A 172 -2.28 10.20 1.18
N ASP A 173 -3.34 9.42 1.14
CA ASP A 173 -3.67 8.42 2.15
C ASP A 173 -3.16 7.03 1.73
N PHE A 174 -2.09 6.59 2.38
CA PHE A 174 -1.49 5.26 2.15
C PHE A 174 -2.29 4.12 2.80
N THR A 175 -3.43 4.38 3.43
CA THR A 175 -4.35 3.34 3.94
C THR A 175 -5.63 3.25 3.11
N LYS A 176 -5.73 4.04 2.03
CA LYS A 176 -6.89 4.04 1.14
C LYS A 176 -6.51 3.37 -0.19
N PRO A 177 -7.21 2.31 -0.63
CA PRO A 177 -6.97 1.71 -1.94
C PRO A 177 -7.44 2.61 -3.08
N VAL A 178 -6.75 2.54 -4.22
CA VAL A 178 -7.32 3.02 -5.50
C VAL A 178 -8.44 2.06 -5.92
N ASN A 179 -9.50 2.60 -6.54
CA ASN A 179 -10.56 1.76 -7.11
C ASN A 179 -9.95 0.73 -8.09
N PRO A 180 -10.10 -0.59 -7.86
CA PRO A 180 -9.53 -1.61 -8.74
C PRO A 180 -10.00 -1.53 -10.20
N ASN A 181 -11.14 -0.88 -10.44
CA ASN A 181 -11.70 -0.66 -11.79
C ASN A 181 -11.30 0.70 -12.40
N PHE A 182 -10.40 1.47 -11.77
CA PHE A 182 -9.93 2.74 -12.33
C PHE A 182 -9.15 2.51 -13.63
N ALA A 183 -9.66 3.08 -14.73
CA ALA A 183 -9.02 3.04 -16.04
C ALA A 183 -7.84 4.02 -16.09
N TRP A 184 -6.65 3.54 -15.73
CA TRP A 184 -5.44 4.34 -15.59
C TRP A 184 -4.75 4.67 -16.90
N GLN A 185 -5.07 4.00 -18.02
CA GLN A 185 -4.41 4.21 -19.31
C GLN A 185 -4.75 5.58 -19.93
N ASN A 186 -3.77 6.16 -20.63
CA ASN A 186 -3.86 7.45 -21.31
C ASN A 186 -4.21 8.63 -20.37
N LYS A 187 -3.80 8.55 -19.10
CA LYS A 187 -4.06 9.57 -18.07
C LYS A 187 -2.85 10.48 -17.88
N THR A 188 -3.08 11.79 -17.77
CA THR A 188 -2.08 12.71 -17.22
C THR A 188 -1.93 12.50 -15.72
N LEU A 189 -0.86 13.06 -15.12
CA LEU A 189 -0.69 13.09 -13.67
C LEU A 189 -1.95 13.63 -12.96
N SER A 190 -2.51 14.77 -13.39
CA SER A 190 -3.70 15.34 -12.76
C SER A 190 -4.92 14.43 -12.85
N GLU A 191 -5.08 13.69 -13.96
CA GLU A 191 -6.16 12.71 -14.12
C GLU A 191 -5.93 11.46 -13.26
N LEU A 192 -4.68 11.06 -13.03
CA LEU A 192 -4.32 10.00 -12.09
C LEU A 192 -4.63 10.41 -10.64
N ILE A 193 -4.17 11.58 -10.20
CA ILE A 193 -4.44 12.11 -8.85
C ILE A 193 -5.96 12.14 -8.59
N ALA A 194 -6.74 12.64 -9.55
CA ALA A 194 -8.19 12.65 -9.46
C ALA A 194 -8.80 11.24 -9.39
N GLY A 195 -8.24 10.29 -10.14
CA GLY A 195 -8.68 8.89 -10.16
C GLY A 195 -8.28 8.08 -8.91
N TYR A 196 -7.17 8.44 -8.27
CA TYR A 196 -6.72 7.88 -7.01
C TYR A 196 -7.62 8.34 -5.86
N ASP A 197 -8.35 9.44 -6.03
CA ASP A 197 -9.36 9.93 -5.08
C ASP A 197 -8.78 10.07 -3.65
N GLY A 198 -7.56 10.58 -3.54
CA GLY A 198 -6.87 10.74 -2.25
C GLY A 198 -6.07 9.52 -1.79
N SER A 199 -6.17 8.38 -2.46
CA SER A 199 -5.27 7.23 -2.24
C SER A 199 -3.82 7.58 -2.56
N GLY A 200 -2.89 6.99 -1.82
CA GLY A 200 -1.46 7.03 -2.14
C GLY A 200 -0.97 5.90 -3.04
N GLY A 201 -1.86 5.08 -3.59
CA GLY A 201 -1.51 3.94 -4.44
C GLY A 201 -1.43 2.62 -3.65
N GLY A 202 -0.57 1.72 -4.12
CA GLY A 202 -0.38 0.37 -3.60
C GLY A 202 -1.32 -0.65 -4.26
N LEU A 203 -0.79 -1.86 -4.47
CA LEU A 203 -1.60 -2.99 -4.91
C LEU A 203 -2.59 -3.39 -3.81
N GLY A 204 -3.87 -3.43 -4.14
CA GLY A 204 -4.91 -3.95 -3.26
C GLY A 204 -5.02 -5.48 -3.25
N VAL A 205 -5.11 -6.06 -2.05
CA VAL A 205 -5.40 -7.47 -1.80
C VAL A 205 -6.68 -7.62 -0.95
N ASP A 206 -7.66 -8.35 -1.49
CA ASP A 206 -8.87 -8.81 -0.77
C ASP A 206 -8.56 -10.17 -0.12
N ILE A 207 -8.40 -10.20 1.20
CA ILE A 207 -8.10 -11.45 1.93
C ILE A 207 -9.39 -12.26 2.16
N GLY A 208 -10.55 -11.61 2.11
CA GLY A 208 -11.86 -12.25 2.13
C GLY A 208 -12.11 -13.17 0.94
N ALA A 209 -11.65 -12.77 -0.25
CA ALA A 209 -11.68 -13.60 -1.45
C ALA A 209 -10.85 -14.90 -1.31
N LEU A 210 -9.90 -14.93 -0.37
CA LEU A 210 -9.11 -16.11 -0.01
C LEU A 210 -9.76 -16.95 1.11
N GLY A 211 -10.92 -16.53 1.61
CA GLY A 211 -11.63 -17.19 2.71
C GLY A 211 -11.07 -16.84 4.10
N LEU A 212 -10.29 -15.76 4.22
CA LEU A 212 -9.67 -15.33 5.47
C LEU A 212 -10.47 -14.17 6.10
N SER A 213 -10.61 -14.21 7.42
CA SER A 213 -11.21 -13.09 8.18
C SER A 213 -10.15 -12.09 8.67
N GLN A 214 -8.91 -12.55 8.83
CA GLN A 214 -7.77 -11.73 9.22
C GLN A 214 -6.45 -12.43 8.85
N ILE A 215 -5.38 -11.66 8.71
CA ILE A 215 -4.00 -12.13 8.53
C ILE A 215 -3.04 -11.32 9.41
N SER A 216 -1.92 -11.92 9.79
CA SER A 216 -0.85 -11.27 10.56
C SER A 216 0.50 -11.35 9.88
N PHE A 217 0.59 -12.07 8.76
CA PHE A 217 1.83 -12.29 8.03
C PHE A 217 1.58 -12.10 6.54
N VAL A 218 2.53 -11.43 5.90
CA VAL A 218 2.60 -11.29 4.45
C VAL A 218 3.98 -11.74 4.00
N ARG A 219 4.04 -12.55 2.95
CA ARG A 219 5.26 -12.94 2.27
C ARG A 219 5.20 -12.47 0.83
N VAL A 220 6.25 -11.80 0.40
CA VAL A 220 6.53 -11.56 -1.01
C VAL A 220 7.61 -12.54 -1.44
N SER A 221 7.36 -13.33 -2.48
CA SER A 221 8.32 -14.30 -2.99
C SER A 221 8.54 -14.15 -4.49
N VAL A 222 9.75 -14.46 -4.94
CA VAL A 222 10.12 -14.42 -6.36
C VAL A 222 10.47 -15.84 -6.81
N PRO A 223 9.81 -16.37 -7.87
CA PRO A 223 10.09 -17.71 -8.36
C PRO A 223 11.57 -17.93 -8.69
N SER A 224 12.07 -19.12 -8.38
CA SER A 224 13.40 -19.54 -8.80
C SER A 224 13.53 -19.47 -10.33
N GLY A 225 14.64 -18.90 -10.81
CA GLY A 225 14.88 -18.69 -12.24
C GLY A 225 14.19 -17.47 -12.85
N SER A 226 13.55 -16.60 -12.05
CA SER A 226 13.16 -15.27 -12.49
C SER A 226 14.37 -14.50 -13.04
N SER A 227 14.16 -13.71 -14.08
CA SER A 227 15.18 -12.80 -14.62
C SER A 227 15.12 -11.41 -13.99
N VAL A 228 14.06 -11.12 -13.25
CA VAL A 228 13.82 -9.85 -12.54
C VAL A 228 13.91 -10.08 -11.04
N ASP A 229 14.37 -9.07 -10.33
CA ASP A 229 14.14 -8.88 -8.90
C ASP A 229 12.88 -8.06 -8.66
N VAL A 230 12.33 -8.12 -7.46
CA VAL A 230 11.11 -7.41 -7.06
C VAL A 230 11.46 -6.50 -5.89
N GLU A 231 11.03 -5.25 -5.95
CA GLU A 231 11.32 -4.23 -4.96
C GLU A 231 10.07 -3.88 -4.17
N ILE A 232 10.17 -3.89 -2.84
CA ILE A 232 9.06 -3.61 -1.91
C ILE A 232 9.44 -2.46 -0.99
N ASP A 233 8.65 -1.40 -1.06
CA ASP A 233 8.74 -0.18 -0.25
C ASP A 233 8.04 -0.39 1.09
N ALA A 234 6.76 -0.75 1.09
CA ALA A 234 6.01 -0.86 2.34
C ALA A 234 4.73 -1.71 2.18
N LEU A 235 4.09 -2.03 3.31
CA LEU A 235 2.78 -2.68 3.34
C LEU A 235 1.89 -2.00 4.37
N SER A 236 0.59 -1.94 4.10
CA SER A 236 -0.38 -1.33 5.02
C SER A 236 -1.72 -2.05 5.11
N ASP A 237 -2.32 -2.01 6.30
CA ASP A 237 -3.73 -2.25 6.54
C ASP A 237 -4.58 -1.15 5.91
N VAL A 238 -5.73 -1.53 5.36
CA VAL A 238 -6.69 -0.57 4.79
C VAL A 238 -7.55 0.00 5.91
N THR A 239 -7.69 1.33 5.92
CA THR A 239 -8.59 1.99 6.86
C THR A 239 -10.05 1.81 6.42
N ALA A 240 -10.81 1.07 7.23
CA ALA A 240 -12.26 0.99 7.12
C ALA A 240 -12.91 2.38 7.15
N VAL A 241 -13.80 2.65 6.18
CA VAL A 241 -14.52 3.94 6.11
C VAL A 241 -15.95 3.75 6.62
N PRO A 242 -16.32 4.32 7.79
CA PRO A 242 -17.69 4.22 8.29
C PRO A 242 -18.68 4.80 7.29
N GLY A 243 -19.66 3.99 6.89
CA GLY A 243 -20.75 4.48 6.06
C GLY A 243 -21.53 5.63 6.74
N PRO A 244 -22.33 6.41 5.98
CA PRO A 244 -23.05 7.58 6.51
C PRO A 244 -23.89 7.30 7.78
N GLY A 245 -24.36 6.06 7.97
CA GLY A 245 -25.10 5.64 9.17
C GLY A 245 -24.26 5.53 10.45
N GLY A 246 -22.96 5.24 10.35
CA GLY A 246 -22.06 5.13 11.50
C GLY A 246 -21.76 6.49 12.15
N ALA A 247 -21.53 7.51 11.32
CA ALA A 247 -21.34 8.89 11.78
C ALA A 247 -22.60 9.45 12.47
N ALA A 248 -23.78 9.14 11.93
CA ALA A 248 -25.05 9.55 12.53
C ALA A 248 -25.31 8.86 13.89
N ALA A 249 -24.94 7.59 14.05
CA ALA A 249 -25.08 6.86 15.31
C ALA A 249 -24.13 7.40 16.41
N LEU A 250 -22.89 7.77 16.05
CA LEU A 250 -21.93 8.39 16.96
C LEU A 250 -22.39 9.78 17.44
N LEU A 251 -22.92 10.60 16.52
CA LEU A 251 -23.46 11.92 16.85
C LEU A 251 -24.73 11.83 17.71
N ALA A 252 -25.62 10.86 17.45
CA ALA A 252 -26.81 10.63 18.25
C ALA A 252 -26.46 10.11 19.67
N GLY A 253 -25.44 9.25 19.79
CA GLY A 253 -24.93 8.77 21.08
C GLY A 253 -24.35 9.90 21.94
N ALA A 254 -23.54 10.78 21.35
CA ALA A 254 -22.98 11.95 22.03
C ALA A 254 -24.08 12.94 22.48
N ALA A 255 -25.10 13.18 21.63
CA ALA A 255 -26.24 14.01 21.98
C ALA A 255 -27.07 13.45 23.15
N MET A 256 -27.28 12.12 23.19
CA MET A 256 -27.99 11.47 24.29
C MET A 256 -27.21 11.49 25.61
N LEU A 257 -25.89 11.41 25.57
CA LEU A 257 -25.04 11.54 26.76
C LEU A 257 -25.03 12.96 27.33
N LEU A 258 -25.08 13.98 26.47
CA LEU A 258 -25.20 15.38 26.87
C LEU A 258 -26.59 15.71 27.46
N LEU A 259 -27.65 15.09 26.94
CA LEU A 259 -29.02 15.25 27.45
C LEU A 259 -29.27 14.51 28.78
N ARG A 260 -28.51 13.45 29.08
CA ARG A 260 -28.57 12.73 30.37
C ARG A 260 -27.77 13.39 31.50
N ARG A 261 -26.96 14.40 31.20
CA ARG A 261 -26.15 15.15 32.17
C ARG A 261 -26.79 16.48 32.60
N ARG A 262 -28.04 16.72 32.24
CA ARG A 262 -28.89 17.80 32.75
C ARG A 262 -29.99 17.23 33.64
#